data_AF-A0A7K1UW85-F1
#
_entry.id   AF-A0A7K1UW85-F1
#
_cell.length_a   1.000
_cell.length_b   1.000
_cell.length_c   1.000
_cell.angle_alpha   90.00
_cell.angle_beta   90.00
_cell.angle_gamma   90.00
#
_symmetry.space_group_name_H-M   'P 1'
#
loop_
_entity.id
_entity.type
_entity.pdbx_description
1 polymer ?
#
loop_
_entity_poly.entity_id
_entity_poly.type
_entity_poly.pdbx_seq_one_letter_code
_entity_poly.pdbx_strand_id
1 'polypeptide(L)'
;MGPLVNEISEPGPDPAAEPDPTDEPDRQPGRGQRPALLVLGVIAVLLVGFVAGLLVGHSTHSSGDTPNAVDVGFAQDMSVHHAQAVQMAGVALAGSTDTEVKRLAYDILSTQANQQGRMAGWLEQWGKPPMSTDGYMGWMTDMSAHHHTGTADHSGPVQVMPGMATTEELAALGKATGPALDTMFLQLMLRHHQGGMAMAEYAEQHADTDAVRTLAQSMGKTQKAEMDLMTQMLADRKASPLPMN
;
A
#
# COMPACT_ATOMS: atom_id res chain seq x y z
N MET A 1 -88.17 6.07 -3.23
CA MET A 1 -88.25 4.82 -2.44
C MET A 1 -86.86 4.22 -2.33
N GLY A 2 -86.55 3.56 -1.22
CA GLY A 2 -85.51 2.52 -1.10
C GLY A 2 -86.16 1.25 -0.51
N PRO A 3 -85.44 0.37 0.21
CA PRO A 3 -84.02 0.47 0.60
C PRO A 3 -83.25 -0.89 0.66
N LEU A 4 -82.06 -0.85 1.30
CA LEU A 4 -81.36 -1.96 2.01
C LEU A 4 -80.54 -3.01 1.23
N VAL A 5 -79.75 -3.76 2.02
CA VAL A 5 -78.53 -4.55 1.72
C VAL A 5 -78.51 -5.76 2.67
N ASN A 6 -77.93 -6.92 2.30
CA ASN A 6 -77.26 -7.82 3.27
C ASN A 6 -76.38 -8.94 2.66
N GLU A 7 -75.75 -9.72 3.54
CA GLU A 7 -74.69 -10.76 3.37
C GLU A 7 -75.13 -12.06 4.14
N ILE A 8 -74.44 -13.22 4.30
CA ILE A 8 -73.03 -13.67 4.20
C ILE A 8 -72.98 -15.21 3.90
N SER A 9 -71.79 -15.75 3.58
CA SER A 9 -71.27 -17.11 3.92
C SER A 9 -71.46 -18.34 3.00
N GLU A 10 -70.57 -19.34 3.22
CA GLU A 10 -70.20 -20.48 2.36
C GLU A 10 -70.75 -21.86 2.82
N PRO A 11 -70.45 -22.94 2.06
CA PRO A 11 -69.89 -24.16 2.69
C PRO A 11 -68.69 -24.79 1.93
N GLY A 12 -67.94 -25.67 2.62
CA GLY A 12 -66.70 -26.32 2.13
C GLY A 12 -66.85 -27.69 1.42
N PRO A 13 -65.72 -28.37 1.12
CA PRO A 13 -65.65 -29.50 0.17
C PRO A 13 -65.62 -30.91 0.79
N ASP A 14 -65.83 -31.94 -0.06
CA ASP A 14 -65.68 -33.38 0.22
C ASP A 14 -65.30 -34.13 -1.11
N PRO A 15 -65.04 -35.47 -1.18
CA PRO A 15 -63.68 -35.98 -1.19
C PRO A 15 -63.25 -36.74 -2.49
N ALA A 16 -62.14 -37.50 -2.41
CA ALA A 16 -61.31 -37.96 -3.52
C ALA A 16 -61.76 -39.25 -4.26
N ALA A 17 -61.06 -39.57 -5.35
CA ALA A 17 -61.23 -40.78 -6.17
C ALA A 17 -59.90 -41.58 -6.31
N GLU A 18 -59.99 -42.88 -6.62
CA GLU A 18 -58.86 -43.82 -6.69
C GLU A 18 -58.23 -43.93 -8.10
N PRO A 19 -56.93 -44.29 -8.22
CA PRO A 19 -56.23 -44.46 -9.50
C PRO A 19 -56.27 -45.90 -10.09
N ASP A 20 -56.09 -45.97 -11.41
CA ASP A 20 -56.21 -47.17 -12.27
C ASP A 20 -54.89 -48.00 -12.36
N PRO A 21 -54.90 -49.35 -12.32
CA PRO A 21 -53.68 -50.15 -12.17
C PRO A 21 -53.06 -50.63 -13.50
N THR A 22 -52.48 -49.70 -14.28
CA THR A 22 -51.59 -50.06 -15.41
C THR A 22 -50.30 -49.23 -15.40
N ASP A 23 -49.33 -49.62 -14.56
CA ASP A 23 -47.99 -49.01 -14.51
C ASP A 23 -46.93 -50.10 -14.25
N GLU A 24 -46.14 -50.45 -15.28
CA GLU A 24 -44.91 -51.24 -15.14
C GLU A 24 -43.69 -50.32 -15.35
N PRO A 25 -42.76 -50.22 -14.37
CA PRO A 25 -41.68 -49.25 -14.43
C PRO A 25 -40.50 -49.72 -15.29
N ASP A 26 -40.46 -49.30 -16.56
CA ASP A 26 -39.27 -49.49 -17.40
C ASP A 26 -38.06 -48.72 -16.84
N ARG A 27 -36.95 -49.43 -16.64
CA ARG A 27 -35.79 -48.93 -15.88
C ARG A 27 -34.76 -48.29 -16.79
N GLN A 28 -34.68 -46.96 -16.77
CA GLN A 28 -33.62 -46.25 -17.48
C GLN A 28 -32.22 -46.70 -17.01
N PRO A 29 -31.31 -47.12 -17.92
CA PRO A 29 -29.92 -47.37 -17.59
C PRO A 29 -29.19 -46.03 -17.35
N GLY A 30 -28.52 -45.91 -16.20
CA GLY A 30 -27.94 -44.66 -15.74
C GLY A 30 -26.83 -44.09 -16.64
N ARG A 31 -26.90 -42.79 -16.94
CA ARG A 31 -25.79 -42.05 -17.58
C ARG A 31 -24.56 -42.09 -16.66
N GLY A 32 -23.50 -42.76 -17.12
CA GLY A 32 -22.36 -43.14 -16.28
C GLY A 32 -21.56 -41.96 -15.73
N GLN A 33 -21.17 -42.06 -14.46
CA GLN A 33 -20.43 -41.06 -13.66
C GLN A 33 -18.99 -40.75 -14.15
N ARG A 34 -18.57 -41.30 -15.29
CA ARG A 34 -17.20 -41.22 -15.83
C ARG A 34 -16.65 -39.79 -16.00
N PRO A 35 -17.38 -38.78 -16.53
CA PRO A 35 -16.83 -37.42 -16.64
C PRO A 35 -16.68 -36.75 -15.26
N ALA A 36 -17.58 -37.01 -14.31
CA ALA A 36 -17.50 -36.45 -12.96
C ALA A 36 -16.26 -36.98 -12.20
N LEU A 37 -15.97 -38.28 -12.32
CA LEU A 37 -14.77 -38.90 -11.74
C LEU A 37 -13.47 -38.34 -12.34
N LEU A 38 -13.44 -38.04 -13.65
CA LEU A 38 -12.28 -37.41 -14.28
C LEU A 38 -12.07 -35.97 -13.79
N VAL A 39 -13.14 -35.17 -13.65
CA VAL A 39 -13.06 -33.81 -13.08
C VAL A 39 -12.57 -33.84 -11.63
N LEU A 40 -13.09 -34.76 -10.80
CA LEU A 40 -12.62 -34.98 -9.43
C LEU A 40 -11.15 -35.39 -9.38
N GLY A 41 -10.69 -36.25 -10.29
CA GLY A 41 -9.28 -36.63 -10.42
C GLY A 41 -8.37 -35.45 -10.76
N VAL A 42 -8.76 -34.59 -11.71
CA VAL A 42 -8.00 -33.39 -12.06
C VAL A 42 -7.96 -32.40 -10.90
N ILE A 43 -9.07 -32.17 -10.20
CA ILE A 43 -9.12 -31.31 -9.01
C ILE A 43 -8.23 -31.86 -7.90
N ALA A 44 -8.25 -33.17 -7.64
CA ALA A 44 -7.38 -33.79 -6.65
C ALA A 44 -5.89 -33.65 -7.00
N VAL A 45 -5.50 -33.85 -8.27
CA VAL A 45 -4.11 -33.65 -8.73
C VAL A 45 -3.68 -32.19 -8.61
N LEU A 46 -4.55 -31.22 -8.94
CA LEU A 46 -4.27 -29.80 -8.78
C LEU A 46 -4.13 -29.39 -7.30
N LEU A 47 -4.98 -29.92 -6.42
CA LEU A 47 -4.89 -29.67 -4.97
C LEU A 47 -3.64 -30.31 -4.36
N VAL A 48 -3.27 -31.53 -4.76
CA VAL A 48 -2.01 -32.17 -4.33
C VAL A 48 -0.81 -31.40 -4.86
N GLY A 49 -0.84 -30.94 -6.12
CA GLY A 49 0.20 -30.09 -6.70
C GLY A 49 0.34 -28.73 -5.98
N PHE A 50 -0.78 -28.13 -5.58
CA PHE A 50 -0.80 -26.88 -4.82
C PHE A 50 -0.26 -27.07 -3.39
N VAL A 51 -0.69 -28.11 -2.67
CA VAL A 51 -0.20 -28.42 -1.32
C VAL A 51 1.27 -28.82 -1.35
N ALA A 52 1.71 -29.64 -2.31
CA ALA A 52 3.12 -29.95 -2.51
C ALA A 52 3.93 -28.70 -2.87
N GLY A 53 3.38 -27.81 -3.71
CA GLY A 53 3.98 -26.51 -4.05
C GLY A 53 4.15 -25.60 -2.83
N LEU A 54 3.15 -25.54 -1.94
CA LEU A 54 3.26 -24.79 -0.68
C LEU A 54 4.28 -25.38 0.28
N LEU A 55 4.36 -26.71 0.41
CA LEU A 55 5.30 -27.40 1.30
C LEU A 55 6.75 -27.32 0.80
N VAL A 56 6.98 -27.48 -0.52
CA VAL A 56 8.30 -27.36 -1.13
C VAL A 56 8.72 -25.89 -1.25
N GLY A 57 7.80 -24.98 -1.55
CA GLY A 57 8.05 -23.53 -1.64
C GLY A 57 8.46 -22.90 -0.31
N HIS A 58 8.05 -23.46 0.83
CA HIS A 58 8.58 -23.06 2.15
C HIS A 58 10.04 -23.47 2.37
N SER A 59 10.61 -24.37 1.56
CA SER A 59 12.03 -24.77 1.66
C SER A 59 12.96 -24.00 0.73
N THR A 60 12.44 -23.22 -0.23
CA THR A 60 13.19 -22.11 -0.80
C THR A 60 13.11 -20.89 0.12
N HIS A 61 13.63 -21.05 1.35
CA HIS A 61 14.23 -19.90 2.01
C HIS A 61 15.39 -19.47 1.13
N SER A 62 15.23 -18.37 0.38
CA SER A 62 16.39 -17.61 -0.08
C SER A 62 17.26 -17.37 1.15
N SER A 63 18.58 -17.53 1.02
CA SER A 63 19.53 -17.13 2.06
C SER A 63 19.49 -15.61 2.17
N GLY A 64 18.49 -15.08 2.87
CA GLY A 64 18.36 -13.66 3.14
C GLY A 64 19.55 -13.25 4.00
N ASP A 65 20.37 -12.35 3.47
CA ASP A 65 21.52 -11.83 4.19
C ASP A 65 21.07 -11.29 5.54
N THR A 66 21.88 -11.52 6.58
CA THR A 66 21.52 -11.05 7.92
C THR A 66 21.58 -9.53 7.91
N PRO A 67 20.46 -8.83 8.20
CA PRO A 67 20.38 -7.38 8.01
C PRO A 67 21.38 -6.66 8.90
N ASN A 68 22.10 -5.70 8.34
CA ASN A 68 23.03 -4.87 9.08
C ASN A 68 22.29 -3.67 9.73
N ALA A 69 23.03 -2.73 10.33
CA ALA A 69 22.43 -1.56 10.98
C ALA A 69 21.72 -0.61 9.99
N VAL A 70 22.19 -0.54 8.73
CA VAL A 70 21.59 0.24 7.64
C VAL A 70 20.30 -0.41 7.15
N ASP A 71 20.26 -1.74 6.93
CA ASP A 71 19.04 -2.44 6.55
C ASP A 71 17.88 -2.17 7.53
N VAL A 72 18.16 -2.28 8.83
CA VAL A 72 17.17 -2.08 9.90
C VAL A 72 16.82 -0.60 10.06
N GLY A 73 17.84 0.27 10.17
CA GLY A 73 17.64 1.70 10.41
C GLY A 73 16.92 2.40 9.27
N PHE A 74 17.29 2.11 8.02
CA PHE A 74 16.59 2.60 6.84
C PHE A 74 15.12 2.13 6.82
N ALA A 75 14.87 0.84 7.08
CA ALA A 75 13.51 0.31 7.08
C ALA A 75 12.63 0.93 8.18
N GLN A 76 13.19 1.26 9.34
CA GLN A 76 12.49 1.97 10.42
C GLN A 76 12.19 3.42 10.03
N ASP A 77 13.23 4.17 9.68
CA ASP A 77 13.15 5.62 9.48
C ASP A 77 12.37 5.98 8.21
N MET A 78 12.65 5.30 7.09
CA MET A 78 11.91 5.50 5.84
C MET A 78 10.45 5.04 5.96
N SER A 79 10.10 4.13 6.88
CA SER A 79 8.68 3.82 7.17
C SER A 79 7.95 4.98 7.86
N VAL A 80 8.64 5.74 8.72
CA VAL A 80 8.09 6.95 9.38
C VAL A 80 8.02 8.12 8.40
N HIS A 81 9.02 8.24 7.52
CA HIS A 81 9.07 9.23 6.43
C HIS A 81 7.89 9.03 5.46
N HIS A 82 7.76 7.83 4.89
CA HIS A 82 6.68 7.47 3.95
C HIS A 82 5.27 7.61 4.55
N ALA A 83 5.11 7.37 5.85
CA ALA A 83 3.81 7.57 6.52
C ALA A 83 3.34 9.03 6.43
N GLN A 84 4.26 10.00 6.48
CA GLN A 84 3.92 11.42 6.33
C GLN A 84 3.62 11.79 4.88
N ALA A 85 4.36 11.26 3.90
CA ALA A 85 4.00 11.44 2.49
C ALA A 85 2.62 10.87 2.16
N VAL A 86 2.28 9.67 2.65
CA VAL A 86 0.96 9.05 2.52
C VAL A 86 -0.13 9.93 3.14
N GLN A 87 0.13 10.54 4.30
CA GLN A 87 -0.78 11.51 4.92
C GLN A 87 -1.00 12.75 4.02
N MET A 88 0.08 13.41 3.57
CA MET A 88 -0.01 14.62 2.75
C MET A 88 -0.71 14.36 1.40
N ALA A 89 -0.38 13.23 0.76
CA ALA A 89 -0.99 12.78 -0.48
C ALA A 89 -2.47 12.45 -0.30
N GLY A 90 -2.88 11.88 0.84
CA GLY A 90 -4.29 11.66 1.17
C GLY A 90 -5.09 12.96 1.24
N VAL A 91 -4.54 14.03 1.83
CA VAL A 91 -5.19 15.36 1.87
C VAL A 91 -5.33 15.94 0.46
N ALA A 92 -4.28 15.92 -0.35
CA ALA A 92 -4.32 16.43 -1.72
C ALA A 92 -5.28 15.64 -2.62
N LEU A 93 -5.26 14.31 -2.55
CA LEU A 93 -6.15 13.44 -3.33
C LEU A 93 -7.63 13.68 -2.98
N ALA A 94 -7.95 13.95 -1.73
CA ALA A 94 -9.31 14.27 -1.28
C ALA A 94 -9.74 15.71 -1.65
N GLY A 95 -8.91 16.71 -1.35
CA GLY A 95 -9.28 18.14 -1.43
C GLY A 95 -9.02 18.84 -2.77
N SER A 96 -8.11 18.31 -3.62
CA SER A 96 -7.77 18.94 -4.89
C SER A 96 -8.84 18.73 -5.96
N THR A 97 -9.03 19.74 -6.81
CA THR A 97 -9.78 19.66 -8.08
C THR A 97 -8.87 19.58 -9.31
N ASP A 98 -7.56 19.73 -9.13
CA ASP A 98 -6.57 19.68 -10.19
C ASP A 98 -6.26 18.22 -10.58
N THR A 99 -6.41 17.89 -11.85
CA THR A 99 -6.31 16.50 -12.32
C THR A 99 -4.86 15.98 -12.36
N GLU A 100 -3.87 16.86 -12.44
CA GLU A 100 -2.46 16.48 -12.39
C GLU A 100 -2.01 16.26 -10.94
N VAL A 101 -2.39 17.18 -10.05
CA VAL A 101 -2.11 17.07 -8.61
C VAL A 101 -2.75 15.81 -8.02
N LYS A 102 -4.02 15.50 -8.39
CA LYS A 102 -4.68 14.27 -7.93
C LYS A 102 -4.02 12.99 -8.44
N ARG A 103 -3.46 12.98 -9.65
CA ARG A 103 -2.70 11.82 -10.19
C ARG A 103 -1.42 11.63 -9.39
N LEU A 104 -0.59 12.67 -9.32
CA LEU A 104 0.65 12.65 -8.54
C LEU A 104 0.41 12.23 -7.07
N ALA A 105 -0.63 12.76 -6.43
CA ALA A 105 -1.02 12.36 -5.08
C ALA A 105 -1.43 10.88 -4.98
N TYR A 106 -2.20 10.36 -5.94
CA TYR A 106 -2.55 8.94 -6.00
C TYR A 106 -1.33 8.03 -6.23
N ASP A 107 -0.45 8.42 -7.13
CA ASP A 107 0.74 7.65 -7.50
C ASP A 107 1.75 7.59 -6.35
N ILE A 108 2.01 8.73 -5.68
CA ILE A 108 2.85 8.81 -4.47
C ILE A 108 2.23 8.00 -3.32
N LEU A 109 0.93 8.17 -3.04
CA LEU A 109 0.24 7.43 -1.97
C LEU A 109 0.33 5.93 -2.18
N SER A 110 0.03 5.46 -3.40
CA SER A 110 0.03 4.04 -3.74
C SER A 110 1.43 3.43 -3.67
N THR A 111 2.43 4.17 -4.17
CA THR A 111 3.83 3.73 -4.20
C THR A 111 4.42 3.70 -2.79
N GLN A 112 4.29 4.78 -2.02
CA GLN A 112 4.93 4.87 -0.71
C GLN A 112 4.22 4.01 0.34
N ALA A 113 2.90 3.83 0.29
CA ALA A 113 2.21 2.86 1.14
C ALA A 113 2.65 1.41 0.87
N ASN A 114 2.89 1.03 -0.39
CA ASN A 114 3.45 -0.29 -0.73
C ASN A 114 4.87 -0.47 -0.17
N GLN A 115 5.72 0.56 -0.31
CA GLN A 115 7.09 0.53 0.18
C GLN A 115 7.16 0.48 1.71
N GLN A 116 6.33 1.25 2.41
CA GLN A 116 6.18 1.18 3.87
C GLN A 116 5.75 -0.23 4.33
N GLY A 117 4.78 -0.85 3.64
CA GLY A 117 4.34 -2.22 3.93
C GLY A 117 5.45 -3.26 3.75
N ARG A 118 6.32 -3.10 2.74
CA ARG A 118 7.50 -3.97 2.53
C ARG A 118 8.51 -3.83 3.67
N MET A 119 8.85 -2.60 4.06
CA MET A 119 9.82 -2.33 5.12
C MET A 119 9.32 -2.84 6.49
N ALA A 120 8.04 -2.65 6.79
CA ALA A 120 7.42 -3.21 7.99
C ALA A 120 7.48 -4.76 8.02
N GLY A 121 7.18 -5.43 6.89
CA GLY A 121 7.27 -6.88 6.77
C GLY A 121 8.70 -7.43 6.90
N TRP A 122 9.71 -6.68 6.47
CA TRP A 122 11.11 -7.03 6.72
C TRP A 122 11.49 -6.90 8.19
N LEU A 123 11.09 -5.80 8.86
CA LEU A 123 11.35 -5.62 10.29
C LEU A 123 10.69 -6.73 11.14
N GLU A 124 9.47 -7.15 10.79
CA GLU A 124 8.80 -8.32 11.40
C GLU A 124 9.61 -9.60 11.15
N GLN A 125 9.96 -9.90 9.90
CA GLN A 125 10.75 -11.09 9.52
C GLN A 125 12.12 -11.13 10.22
N TRP A 126 12.75 -9.99 10.46
CA TRP A 126 14.05 -9.86 11.12
C TRP A 126 13.96 -9.79 12.65
N GLY A 127 12.76 -9.84 13.23
CA GLY A 127 12.55 -9.71 14.67
C GLY A 127 13.05 -8.36 15.22
N LYS A 128 12.73 -7.26 14.54
CA LYS A 128 13.12 -5.88 14.88
C LYS A 128 11.89 -5.05 15.23
N PRO A 129 12.00 -4.04 16.12
CA PRO A 129 10.90 -3.12 16.37
C PRO A 129 10.61 -2.29 15.10
N PRO A 130 9.37 -1.83 14.89
CA PRO A 130 8.98 -1.08 13.69
C PRO A 130 9.56 0.34 13.63
N MET A 131 10.15 0.84 14.72
CA MET A 131 10.75 2.18 14.86
C MET A 131 11.98 2.10 15.77
N SER A 132 12.93 3.02 15.58
CA SER A 132 14.04 3.29 16.51
C SER A 132 13.54 3.95 17.81
N THR A 133 14.21 3.69 18.93
CA THR A 133 14.02 4.42 20.21
C THR A 133 15.00 5.57 20.40
N ASP A 134 16.10 5.59 19.64
CA ASP A 134 17.30 6.34 19.98
C ASP A 134 17.47 7.60 19.09
N GLY A 135 16.39 7.99 18.40
CA GLY A 135 16.37 8.98 17.33
C GLY A 135 16.47 8.34 15.93
N TYR A 136 16.39 9.18 14.90
CA TYR A 136 16.47 8.80 13.49
C TYR A 136 17.90 8.97 12.96
N MET A 137 18.20 8.41 11.79
CA MET A 137 19.44 8.59 11.01
C MET A 137 20.74 8.07 11.67
N GLY A 138 20.67 7.49 12.88
CA GLY A 138 21.84 6.99 13.62
C GLY A 138 22.64 5.86 12.94
N TRP A 139 22.10 5.30 11.86
CA TRP A 139 22.73 4.29 10.99
C TRP A 139 23.54 4.90 9.82
N MET A 140 23.48 6.22 9.60
CA MET A 140 24.18 6.93 8.52
C MET A 140 25.54 7.49 8.98
N THR A 141 26.40 6.60 9.50
CA THR A 141 27.65 6.95 10.21
C THR A 141 28.70 7.68 9.38
N ASP A 142 28.78 7.44 8.07
CA ASP A 142 29.94 7.83 7.25
C ASP A 142 29.73 9.12 6.42
N MET A 143 28.59 9.80 6.60
CA MET A 143 28.25 11.03 5.86
C MET A 143 29.17 12.24 6.15
N SER A 144 29.96 12.22 7.23
CA SER A 144 30.82 13.35 7.65
C SER A 144 32.04 13.63 6.75
N ALA A 145 32.31 12.83 5.71
CA ALA A 145 33.61 12.80 5.05
C ALA A 145 33.87 13.86 3.95
N HIS A 146 32.88 14.21 3.11
CA HIS A 146 33.19 14.67 1.74
C HIS A 146 32.42 15.89 1.15
N HIS A 147 31.62 16.65 1.90
CA HIS A 147 30.98 17.88 1.38
C HIS A 147 31.24 19.15 2.21
N HIS A 148 32.16 20.00 1.75
CA HIS A 148 32.55 21.25 2.42
C HIS A 148 31.62 22.45 2.12
N THR A 149 30.34 22.39 2.51
CA THR A 149 29.40 23.53 2.37
C THR A 149 28.46 23.76 3.57
N GLY A 150 29.03 24.00 4.75
CA GLY A 150 28.43 24.94 5.72
C GLY A 150 27.20 24.53 6.55
N THR A 151 26.83 23.25 6.58
CA THR A 151 25.88 22.70 7.56
C THR A 151 26.60 21.95 8.69
N ALA A 152 25.88 21.54 9.74
CA ALA A 152 26.50 21.09 11.00
C ALA A 152 27.14 19.69 10.90
N ASP A 153 27.99 19.38 11.88
CA ASP A 153 28.59 18.05 12.08
C ASP A 153 27.50 17.09 12.61
N HIS A 154 26.80 16.44 11.68
CA HIS A 154 25.69 15.52 11.96
C HIS A 154 26.16 14.08 12.29
N SER A 155 27.18 13.96 13.13
CA SER A 155 27.70 12.67 13.62
C SER A 155 26.86 12.08 14.75
N GLY A 156 25.60 11.73 14.47
CA GLY A 156 24.72 11.01 15.40
C GLY A 156 23.22 11.12 15.11
N PRO A 157 22.35 10.50 15.94
CA PRO A 157 20.92 10.48 15.71
C PRO A 157 20.27 11.87 15.78
N VAL A 158 19.32 12.13 14.87
CA VAL A 158 18.53 13.37 14.80
C VAL A 158 17.12 13.19 15.36
N GLN A 159 16.51 14.27 15.83
CA GLN A 159 15.15 14.27 16.39
C GLN A 159 14.04 14.41 15.33
N VAL A 160 14.39 14.89 14.13
CA VAL A 160 13.50 15.03 12.96
C VAL A 160 14.32 14.68 11.73
N MET A 161 13.78 13.87 10.82
CA MET A 161 14.44 13.55 9.55
C MET A 161 14.38 14.72 8.57
N PRO A 162 15.38 14.89 7.68
CA PRO A 162 15.37 15.95 6.68
C PRO A 162 14.10 15.96 5.80
N GLY A 163 13.64 17.15 5.43
CA GLY A 163 12.55 17.35 4.48
C GLY A 163 11.14 17.27 5.09
N MET A 164 10.97 16.55 6.20
CA MET A 164 9.69 16.34 6.88
C MET A 164 8.92 17.65 7.09
N ALA A 165 7.60 17.63 6.87
CA ALA A 165 6.68 18.70 7.23
C ALA A 165 6.50 18.79 8.76
N THR A 166 6.42 20.01 9.30
CA THR A 166 6.11 20.22 10.72
C THR A 166 4.62 20.00 11.01
N THR A 167 4.27 19.87 12.29
CA THR A 167 2.87 19.80 12.75
C THR A 167 2.04 20.98 12.25
N GLU A 168 2.62 22.17 12.19
CA GLU A 168 2.01 23.41 11.75
C GLU A 168 1.78 23.41 10.23
N GLU A 169 2.76 22.92 9.45
CA GLU A 169 2.65 22.78 7.99
C GLU A 169 1.59 21.73 7.62
N LEU A 170 1.57 20.56 8.28
CA LEU A 170 0.52 19.56 8.11
C LEU A 170 -0.87 20.10 8.50
N ALA A 171 -0.95 20.86 9.59
CA ALA A 171 -2.18 21.51 10.03
C ALA A 171 -2.58 22.73 9.19
N ALA A 172 -1.70 23.25 8.33
CA ALA A 172 -2.01 24.24 7.31
C ALA A 172 -2.49 23.54 6.02
N LEU A 173 -1.81 22.48 5.58
CA LEU A 173 -2.18 21.66 4.43
C LEU A 173 -3.60 21.11 4.59
N GLY A 174 -3.93 20.56 5.76
CA GLY A 174 -5.28 20.07 6.09
C GLY A 174 -6.38 21.14 6.17
N LYS A 175 -6.05 22.43 6.02
CA LYS A 175 -7.00 23.56 5.95
C LYS A 175 -6.98 24.28 4.60
N ALA A 176 -5.97 24.02 3.77
CA ALA A 176 -5.84 24.62 2.46
C ALA A 176 -6.90 24.06 1.50
N THR A 177 -7.33 24.85 0.52
CA THR A 177 -8.31 24.44 -0.50
C THR A 177 -7.94 24.99 -1.88
N GLY A 178 -8.35 24.29 -2.94
CA GLY A 178 -8.09 24.70 -4.33
C GLY A 178 -6.60 24.94 -4.62
N PRO A 179 -6.24 25.96 -5.43
CA PRO A 179 -4.85 26.23 -5.81
C PRO A 179 -3.87 26.44 -4.65
N ALA A 180 -4.35 26.83 -3.46
CA ALA A 180 -3.52 26.94 -2.26
C ALA A 180 -3.16 25.56 -1.67
N LEU A 181 -4.10 24.60 -1.70
CA LEU A 181 -3.82 23.20 -1.35
C LEU A 181 -2.85 22.59 -2.34
N ASP A 182 -3.11 22.77 -3.64
CA ASP A 182 -2.30 22.25 -4.73
C ASP A 182 -0.84 22.72 -4.61
N THR A 183 -0.65 24.03 -4.40
CA THR A 183 0.68 24.62 -4.25
C THR A 183 1.39 24.13 -2.98
N MET A 184 0.69 24.11 -1.84
CA MET A 184 1.28 23.69 -0.56
C MET A 184 1.64 22.19 -0.55
N PHE A 185 0.82 21.34 -1.18
CA PHE A 185 1.15 19.92 -1.37
C PHE A 185 2.43 19.74 -2.18
N LEU A 186 2.52 20.36 -3.36
CA LEU A 186 3.70 20.28 -4.21
C LEU A 186 4.96 20.84 -3.51
N GLN A 187 4.82 21.92 -2.76
CA GLN A 187 5.92 22.53 -1.98
C GLN A 187 6.45 21.61 -0.87
N LEU A 188 5.55 21.04 -0.04
CA LEU A 188 5.94 20.16 1.06
C LEU A 188 6.47 18.83 0.54
N MET A 189 5.81 18.23 -0.45
CA MET A 189 6.21 16.94 -1.01
C MET A 189 7.56 17.01 -1.77
N LEU A 190 7.84 18.12 -2.47
CA LEU A 190 9.16 18.34 -3.07
C LEU A 190 10.27 18.38 -2.01
N ARG A 191 10.07 19.12 -0.91
CA ARG A 191 11.04 19.17 0.20
C ARG A 191 11.17 17.82 0.92
N HIS A 192 10.07 17.10 1.06
CA HIS A 192 10.03 15.76 1.63
C HIS A 192 10.90 14.79 0.83
N HIS A 193 10.69 14.68 -0.49
CA HIS A 193 11.51 13.86 -1.39
C HIS A 193 12.99 14.25 -1.40
N GLN A 194 13.30 15.56 -1.31
CA GLN A 194 14.70 16.02 -1.19
C GLN A 194 15.40 15.47 0.07
N GLY A 195 14.68 15.33 1.18
CA GLY A 195 15.20 14.67 2.38
C GLY A 195 15.29 13.15 2.26
N GLY A 196 14.26 12.51 1.68
CA GLY A 196 14.21 11.07 1.49
C GLY A 196 15.26 10.53 0.51
N MET A 197 15.67 11.34 -0.47
CA MET A 197 16.72 10.97 -1.44
C MET A 197 18.05 10.62 -0.78
N ALA A 198 18.55 11.44 0.15
CA ALA A 198 19.83 11.20 0.81
C ALA A 198 19.83 9.90 1.66
N MET A 199 18.69 9.56 2.27
CA MET A 199 18.50 8.30 3.00
C MET A 199 18.52 7.10 2.05
N ALA A 200 17.84 7.20 0.91
CA ALA A 200 17.80 6.15 -0.12
C ALA A 200 19.18 5.94 -0.77
N GLU A 201 19.89 7.01 -1.10
CA GLU A 201 21.24 6.94 -1.67
C GLU A 201 22.23 6.25 -0.71
N TYR A 202 22.15 6.53 0.61
CA TYR A 202 22.99 5.85 1.59
C TYR A 202 22.63 4.36 1.73
N ALA A 203 21.33 4.02 1.76
CA ALA A 203 20.88 2.64 1.88
C ALA A 203 21.16 1.79 0.62
N GLU A 204 21.14 2.38 -0.58
CA GLU A 204 21.58 1.72 -1.82
C GLU A 204 23.07 1.31 -1.74
N GLN A 205 23.89 2.12 -1.07
CA GLN A 205 25.34 1.92 -0.97
C GLN A 205 25.78 1.04 0.22
N HIS A 206 25.07 1.08 1.36
CA HIS A 206 25.55 0.52 2.63
C HIS A 206 24.65 -0.53 3.30
N ALA A 207 23.48 -0.86 2.75
CA ALA A 207 22.67 -1.97 3.23
C ALA A 207 23.27 -3.32 2.80
N ASP A 208 23.21 -4.37 3.63
CA ASP A 208 23.76 -5.69 3.33
C ASP A 208 22.79 -6.54 2.49
N THR A 209 21.47 -6.33 2.61
CA THR A 209 20.49 -7.12 1.84
C THR A 209 20.24 -6.57 0.43
N ASP A 210 20.21 -7.45 -0.56
CA ASP A 210 19.78 -7.09 -1.93
C ASP A 210 18.36 -6.52 -1.97
N ALA A 211 17.50 -6.94 -1.03
CA ALA A 211 16.12 -6.49 -0.90
C ALA A 211 16.03 -4.99 -0.57
N VAL A 212 16.81 -4.51 0.39
CA VAL A 212 16.89 -3.07 0.75
C VAL A 212 17.58 -2.29 -0.35
N ARG A 213 18.76 -2.71 -0.83
CA ARG A 213 19.50 -2.01 -1.90
C ARG A 213 18.62 -1.78 -3.14
N THR A 214 17.92 -2.83 -3.59
CA THR A 214 16.99 -2.76 -4.75
C THR A 214 15.81 -1.83 -4.49
N LEU A 215 15.28 -1.76 -3.26
CA LEU A 215 14.19 -0.84 -2.92
C LEU A 215 14.68 0.61 -2.88
N ALA A 216 15.81 0.87 -2.24
CA ALA A 216 16.40 2.20 -2.10
C ALA A 216 16.73 2.80 -3.48
N GLN A 217 17.35 2.02 -4.36
CA GLN A 217 17.58 2.43 -5.76
C GLN A 217 16.28 2.74 -6.51
N SER A 218 15.23 1.94 -6.28
CA SER A 218 13.91 2.17 -6.89
C SER A 218 13.27 3.47 -6.37
N MET A 219 13.37 3.73 -5.06
CA MET A 219 12.93 4.98 -4.44
C MET A 219 13.65 6.19 -5.04
N GLY A 220 14.99 6.18 -5.11
CA GLY A 220 15.76 7.30 -5.68
C GLY A 220 15.37 7.62 -7.12
N LYS A 221 15.16 6.59 -7.96
CA LYS A 221 14.71 6.73 -9.35
C LYS A 221 13.30 7.33 -9.44
N THR A 222 12.34 6.83 -8.66
CA THR A 222 10.96 7.33 -8.67
C THR A 222 10.86 8.74 -8.08
N GLN A 223 11.44 8.98 -6.89
CA GLN A 223 11.41 10.27 -6.24
C GLN A 223 12.08 11.35 -7.09
N LYS A 224 13.16 11.03 -7.84
CA LYS A 224 13.73 12.00 -8.80
C LYS A 224 12.72 12.45 -9.86
N ALA A 225 12.03 11.51 -10.51
CA ALA A 225 11.05 11.86 -11.55
C ALA A 225 9.86 12.65 -10.96
N GLU A 226 9.42 12.30 -9.75
CA GLU A 226 8.38 13.03 -9.03
C GLU A 226 8.83 14.45 -8.63
N MET A 227 10.09 14.65 -8.21
CA MET A 227 10.64 15.98 -7.92
C MET A 227 10.81 16.86 -9.16
N ASP A 228 11.28 16.29 -10.27
CA ASP A 228 11.40 17.01 -11.55
C ASP A 228 10.00 17.48 -12.02
N LEU A 229 8.97 16.62 -11.88
CA LEU A 229 7.57 16.95 -12.16
C LEU A 229 7.01 18.02 -11.18
N MET A 230 7.21 17.87 -9.87
CA MET A 230 6.75 18.84 -8.88
C MET A 230 7.37 20.22 -9.10
N THR A 231 8.65 20.27 -9.48
CA THR A 231 9.36 21.51 -9.81
C THR A 231 8.72 22.22 -11.01
N GLN A 232 8.39 21.47 -12.07
CA GLN A 232 7.66 22.02 -13.23
C GLN A 232 6.25 22.51 -12.83
N MET A 233 5.50 21.70 -12.08
CA MET A 233 4.14 22.07 -11.64
C MET A 233 4.12 23.31 -10.74
N LEU A 234 5.16 23.53 -9.91
CA LEU A 234 5.33 24.77 -9.14
C LEU A 234 5.68 25.96 -10.04
N ALA A 235 6.57 25.78 -11.02
CA ALA A 235 6.96 26.84 -11.96
C ALA A 235 5.76 27.34 -12.79
N ASP A 236 4.92 26.43 -13.30
CA ASP A 236 3.69 26.78 -14.03
C ASP A 236 2.67 27.53 -13.16
N ARG A 237 2.63 27.20 -11.86
CA ARG A 237 1.83 27.91 -10.84
C ARG A 237 2.50 29.19 -10.32
N LYS A 238 3.71 29.52 -10.80
CA LYS A 238 4.56 30.65 -10.39
C LYS A 238 4.89 30.65 -8.90
N ALA A 239 4.97 29.46 -8.31
CA ALA A 239 5.34 29.23 -6.92
C ALA A 239 6.80 28.77 -6.82
N SER A 240 7.49 29.20 -5.77
CA SER A 240 8.84 28.72 -5.44
C SER A 240 8.78 27.44 -4.59
N PRO A 241 9.75 26.52 -4.72
CA PRO A 241 10.00 25.49 -3.71
C PRO A 241 10.23 26.08 -2.31
N LEU A 242 9.99 25.27 -1.27
CA LEU A 242 10.41 25.59 0.09
C LEU A 242 11.92 25.33 0.25
N PRO A 243 12.62 26.06 1.14
CA PRO A 243 13.96 25.67 1.57
C PRO A 243 13.90 24.39 2.41
N MET A 244 14.99 23.62 2.43
CA MET A 244 15.18 22.54 3.40
C MET A 244 15.15 23.08 4.84
N ASN A 245 14.72 22.21 5.76
CA ASN A 245 14.67 22.44 7.21
C ASN A 245 15.84 21.78 7.95
#